data_AF-A0A9E2QR86-F1
#
_entry.id   AF-A0A9E2QR86-F1
#
_cell.length_a   1.000
_cell.length_b   1.000
_cell.length_c   1.000
_cell.angle_alpha   90.00
_cell.angle_beta   90.00
_cell.angle_gamma   90.00
#
_symmetry.space_group_name_H-M   'P 1'
#
loop_
_entity.id
_entity.type
_entity.pdbx_description
1 polymer ?
#
loop_
_entity_poly.entity_id
_entity_poly.type
_entity_poly.pdbx_seq_one_letter_code
_entity_poly.pdbx_strand_id
1 'polypeptide(L)'
;PTTITNGSNDSIDISYNGYPVGTGLNSYQLGSHLGDSVLATLSQPYGSRDWWPSKVSLGDKIDSADIYIKVPKPYKVGTAGLLISTDSTDTQYTYHWKTRYPTATYLFGLATYPYLVKERRVKIENDTIYLLHYLYPDYEEELDNYTLTLDTLLAFFTEKFGPYPFLKEKYGHAQWNRAGGMEHQTMSFMGNFNHELVAHELAHQWFGDLITCGSWQDIWLNEGFATYCTMLSYERLFGGFWWRKSREVTLERALMDSGSVFCDDTSNVFRIFNPFLSYAKAAYTLHMLRWVIGDEAFFSALKSYLNDTNLRFSFSKTNDLKYYLEQESGKNLDEFFNDWYFGRGYPEYYLYWTEANDTTIVLRLNQKTTVPESVDFFEMPVPITFYYADSVVTKIIDHKNNTVEYMLTHHSSIDSIKVDPELWIAAAKRTTLRKEYLTESGDLFIYPNPTNNTLYIEHQYIKPITSYELYNQLGQLILRVNNLNVSAYEPLKVNTEDLSAGTYLLKISVNDTLQNRRFVKIN
;
A
#
# COMPACT_ATOMS: atom_id res chain seq x y z
N PRO A 1 6.30 -36.22 31.01
CA PRO A 1 7.01 -34.93 30.81
C PRO A 1 7.42 -34.33 32.15
N THR A 2 8.69 -33.96 32.30
CA THR A 2 9.19 -33.21 33.46
C THR A 2 8.90 -31.72 33.24
N THR A 3 8.39 -31.03 34.25
CA THR A 3 8.17 -29.59 34.18
C THR A 3 9.50 -28.87 34.17
N ILE A 4 9.74 -28.03 33.15
CA ILE A 4 10.89 -27.14 33.08
C ILE A 4 10.51 -25.80 33.71
N THR A 5 11.34 -25.29 34.62
CA THR A 5 11.11 -23.99 35.28
C THR A 5 11.37 -22.83 34.33
N ASN A 6 10.61 -21.74 34.45
CA ASN A 6 10.89 -20.54 33.66
C ASN A 6 12.32 -20.04 33.90
N GLY A 7 13.06 -19.74 32.83
CA GLY A 7 14.45 -19.27 32.88
C GLY A 7 15.54 -20.35 32.94
N SER A 8 15.20 -21.64 32.92
CA SER A 8 16.21 -22.70 32.76
C SER A 8 16.46 -23.02 31.29
N ASN A 9 17.74 -23.26 30.95
CA ASN A 9 18.14 -23.74 29.63
C ASN A 9 18.01 -25.26 29.57
N ASP A 10 17.56 -25.78 28.43
CA ASP A 10 17.52 -27.20 28.11
C ASP A 10 17.91 -27.38 26.62
N SER A 11 18.16 -28.61 26.20
CA SER A 11 18.52 -28.94 24.83
C SER A 11 17.68 -30.10 24.31
N ILE A 12 17.26 -30.00 23.06
CA ILE A 12 16.58 -31.09 22.33
C ILE A 12 17.37 -31.42 21.07
N ASP A 13 17.60 -32.71 20.84
CA ASP A 13 18.19 -33.21 19.60
C ASP A 13 17.11 -33.92 18.79
N ILE A 14 16.89 -33.46 17.57
CA ILE A 14 15.87 -34.02 16.67
C ILE A 14 16.58 -34.58 15.44
N SER A 15 16.42 -35.89 15.21
CA SER A 15 16.84 -36.56 13.99
C SER A 15 15.62 -36.96 13.16
N TYR A 16 15.61 -36.59 11.89
CA TYR A 16 14.54 -36.94 10.95
C TYR A 16 15.13 -37.15 9.55
N ASN A 17 14.40 -37.88 8.72
CA ASN A 17 14.73 -38.08 7.31
C ASN A 17 13.43 -38.24 6.51
N GLY A 18 13.49 -37.99 5.21
CA GLY A 18 12.35 -38.12 4.32
C GLY A 18 12.45 -37.18 3.12
N TYR A 19 11.41 -37.18 2.30
CA TYR A 19 11.22 -36.20 1.24
C TYR A 19 10.27 -35.12 1.77
N PRO A 20 10.74 -33.87 1.96
CA PRO A 20 9.89 -32.77 2.37
C PRO A 20 8.69 -32.61 1.42
N VAL A 21 7.56 -32.20 1.98
CA VAL A 21 6.35 -31.86 1.20
C VAL A 21 6.40 -30.38 0.83
N GLY A 22 5.84 -30.01 -0.32
CA GLY A 22 5.64 -28.62 -0.69
C GLY A 22 4.24 -28.15 -0.34
N THR A 23 4.00 -27.70 0.90
CA THR A 23 2.68 -27.16 1.30
C THR A 23 2.58 -25.65 1.09
N GLY A 24 1.37 -25.10 1.21
CA GLY A 24 1.12 -23.66 1.09
C GLY A 24 1.59 -23.11 -0.26
N LEU A 25 2.52 -22.16 -0.23
CA LEU A 25 3.17 -21.61 -1.42
C LEU A 25 4.24 -22.54 -2.00
N ASN A 26 4.13 -23.86 -1.84
CA ASN A 26 5.11 -24.87 -2.24
C ASN A 26 6.49 -24.62 -1.59
N SER A 27 6.54 -24.90 -0.29
CA SER A 27 7.63 -24.63 0.65
C SER A 27 8.94 -25.38 0.42
N TYR A 28 8.92 -26.45 -0.36
CA TYR A 28 10.10 -27.20 -0.76
C TYR A 28 10.03 -27.52 -2.24
N GLN A 29 11.02 -27.06 -2.99
CA GLN A 29 10.96 -27.00 -4.43
C GLN A 29 12.10 -27.77 -5.05
N LEU A 30 11.77 -28.63 -6.00
CA LEU A 30 12.72 -29.29 -6.87
C LEU A 30 12.42 -28.88 -8.31
N GLY A 31 13.46 -28.56 -9.06
CA GLY A 31 13.34 -28.20 -10.47
C GLY A 31 14.66 -28.41 -11.18
N SER A 32 14.79 -27.82 -12.36
CA SER A 32 16.06 -27.78 -13.09
C SER A 32 16.28 -26.43 -13.76
N HIS A 33 17.54 -26.05 -13.94
CA HIS A 33 17.96 -24.88 -14.69
C HIS A 33 19.20 -25.23 -15.52
N LEU A 34 19.16 -24.97 -16.82
CA LEU A 34 20.21 -25.38 -17.78
C LEU A 34 20.61 -26.88 -17.69
N GLY A 35 19.66 -27.75 -17.34
CA GLY A 35 19.87 -29.20 -17.23
C GLY A 35 20.36 -29.69 -15.87
N ASP A 36 20.82 -28.80 -14.99
CA ASP A 36 21.19 -29.13 -13.60
C ASP A 36 19.98 -29.03 -12.67
N SER A 37 19.96 -29.83 -11.60
CA SER A 37 18.86 -29.76 -10.63
C SER A 37 18.97 -28.50 -9.79
N VAL A 38 17.82 -27.95 -9.40
CA VAL A 38 17.69 -26.83 -8.45
C VAL A 38 16.89 -27.34 -7.27
N LEU A 39 17.33 -27.03 -6.06
CA LEU A 39 16.52 -27.16 -4.86
C LEU A 39 16.46 -25.80 -4.16
N ALA A 40 15.26 -25.37 -3.80
CA ALA A 40 15.06 -24.19 -2.97
C ALA A 40 13.89 -24.35 -1.99
N THR A 41 13.94 -23.68 -0.84
CA THR A 41 12.85 -23.67 0.15
C THR A 41 12.13 -22.33 0.17
N LEU A 42 10.87 -22.32 0.62
CA LEU A 42 10.07 -21.11 0.87
C LEU A 42 9.31 -21.32 2.19
N SER A 43 9.80 -20.69 3.25
CA SER A 43 9.33 -20.99 4.61
C SER A 43 8.18 -20.08 5.08
N GLN A 44 7.93 -18.95 4.41
CA GLN A 44 6.83 -18.03 4.70
C GLN A 44 5.51 -18.53 4.08
N PRO A 45 4.34 -18.38 4.74
CA PRO A 45 4.16 -18.00 6.14
C PRO A 45 4.33 -19.20 7.09
N TYR A 46 4.09 -20.43 6.62
CA TYR A 46 3.99 -21.62 7.48
C TYR A 46 4.88 -22.79 7.02
N GLY A 47 5.70 -22.60 5.99
CA GLY A 47 6.43 -23.66 5.28
C GLY A 47 7.69 -24.17 5.97
N SER A 48 8.21 -23.48 6.99
CA SER A 48 9.45 -23.90 7.69
C SER A 48 9.35 -25.32 8.24
N ARG A 49 8.22 -25.69 8.85
CA ARG A 49 8.00 -27.06 9.39
C ARG A 49 8.04 -28.18 8.34
N ASP A 50 7.90 -27.85 7.06
CA ASP A 50 7.78 -28.88 6.02
C ASP A 50 9.14 -29.50 5.66
N TRP A 51 10.24 -28.78 5.92
CA TRP A 51 11.59 -29.22 5.58
C TRP A 51 12.56 -29.27 6.77
N TRP A 52 12.28 -28.56 7.87
CA TRP A 52 13.07 -28.67 9.09
C TRP A 52 12.26 -28.53 10.40
N PRO A 53 12.67 -29.21 11.50
CA PRO A 53 12.01 -29.14 12.79
C PRO A 53 12.18 -27.74 13.36
N SER A 54 11.08 -27.00 13.43
CA SER A 54 11.08 -25.62 13.89
C SER A 54 9.77 -25.30 14.59
N LYS A 55 9.84 -24.37 15.56
CA LYS A 55 8.65 -23.80 16.20
C LYS A 55 8.12 -22.67 15.31
N VAL A 56 7.20 -23.01 14.41
CA VAL A 56 6.58 -22.04 13.50
C VAL A 56 5.72 -21.06 14.29
N SER A 57 6.25 -19.88 14.57
CA SER A 57 5.55 -18.81 15.30
C SER A 57 6.13 -17.44 14.96
N LEU A 58 5.33 -16.39 15.17
CA LEU A 58 5.73 -14.98 15.08
C LEU A 58 5.87 -14.34 16.48
N GLY A 59 6.29 -15.13 17.47
CA GLY A 59 6.48 -14.67 18.84
C GLY A 59 7.85 -15.00 19.41
N ASP A 60 8.76 -15.54 18.59
CA ASP A 60 10.10 -15.95 18.99
C ASP A 60 11.05 -15.94 17.79
N LYS A 61 12.28 -15.47 17.99
CA LYS A 61 13.36 -15.54 17.00
C LYS A 61 14.47 -16.42 17.55
N ILE A 62 15.02 -17.29 16.70
CA ILE A 62 16.20 -18.07 17.03
C ILE A 62 17.36 -17.09 17.19
N ASP A 63 17.98 -17.05 18.36
CA ASP A 63 19.04 -16.11 18.73
C ASP A 63 20.27 -16.24 17.82
N SER A 64 20.63 -17.47 17.47
CA SER A 64 21.75 -17.80 16.60
C SER A 64 21.63 -19.20 16.00
N ALA A 65 22.32 -19.43 14.87
CA ALA A 65 22.37 -20.76 14.26
C ALA A 65 23.75 -21.07 13.67
N ASP A 66 24.14 -22.34 13.77
CA ASP A 66 25.20 -22.95 12.99
C ASP A 66 24.53 -23.99 12.07
N ILE A 67 24.70 -23.83 10.76
CA ILE A 67 23.96 -24.57 9.73
C ILE A 67 24.97 -25.34 8.89
N TYR A 68 24.89 -26.67 8.96
CA TYR A 68 25.77 -27.57 8.22
C TYR A 68 24.98 -28.22 7.09
N ILE A 69 25.36 -27.93 5.84
CA ILE A 69 24.68 -28.50 4.66
C ILE A 69 25.67 -29.31 3.83
N LYS A 70 25.34 -30.56 3.58
CA LYS A 70 26.12 -31.48 2.75
C LYS A 70 25.44 -31.69 1.40
N VAL A 71 26.18 -31.47 0.31
CA VAL A 71 25.68 -31.59 -1.08
C VAL A 71 26.68 -32.32 -1.97
N PRO A 72 26.24 -33.02 -3.03
CA PRO A 72 27.14 -33.59 -4.03
C PRO A 72 27.86 -32.50 -4.82
N LYS A 73 29.08 -32.76 -5.27
CA LYS A 73 29.74 -31.88 -6.25
C LYS A 73 28.98 -31.89 -7.58
N PRO A 74 28.88 -30.76 -8.30
CA PRO A 74 29.49 -29.46 -8.05
C PRO A 74 28.58 -28.44 -7.33
N TYR A 75 27.54 -28.90 -6.61
CA TYR A 75 26.53 -28.02 -6.05
C TYR A 75 27.08 -27.12 -4.95
N LYS A 76 26.60 -25.88 -4.94
CA LYS A 76 26.88 -24.87 -3.92
C LYS A 76 25.58 -24.46 -3.26
N VAL A 77 25.69 -23.92 -2.04
CA VAL A 77 24.52 -23.66 -1.21
C VAL A 77 24.52 -22.23 -0.72
N GLY A 78 23.41 -21.51 -0.91
CA GLY A 78 23.15 -20.21 -0.31
C GLY A 78 22.15 -20.34 0.86
N THR A 79 22.47 -19.71 2.00
CA THR A 79 21.58 -19.63 3.18
C THR A 79 21.96 -18.41 4.06
N ALA A 80 21.29 -18.25 5.20
CA ALA A 80 21.49 -17.17 6.15
C ALA A 80 22.89 -17.20 6.80
N GLY A 81 23.39 -16.03 7.20
CA GLY A 81 24.65 -15.90 7.93
C GLY A 81 25.92 -15.82 7.08
N LEU A 82 27.08 -16.00 7.69
CA LEU A 82 28.38 -16.06 7.01
C LEU A 82 28.78 -17.49 6.71
N LEU A 83 29.43 -17.70 5.56
CA LEU A 83 30.12 -18.95 5.27
C LEU A 83 31.43 -19.00 6.08
N ILE A 84 31.54 -19.97 6.98
CA ILE A 84 32.68 -20.13 7.89
C ILE A 84 33.73 -21.08 7.29
N SER A 85 33.29 -22.22 6.79
CA SER A 85 34.16 -23.21 6.16
C SER A 85 33.43 -24.01 5.07
N THR A 86 34.21 -24.62 4.19
CA THR A 86 33.72 -25.61 3.22
C THR A 86 34.68 -26.78 3.26
N ASP A 87 34.22 -27.89 3.80
CA ASP A 87 34.93 -29.17 3.77
C ASP A 87 34.57 -29.90 2.47
N SER A 88 35.51 -30.69 1.96
CA SER A 88 35.38 -31.35 0.66
C SER A 88 35.89 -32.79 0.76
N THR A 89 35.12 -33.73 0.20
CA THR A 89 35.56 -35.10 -0.12
C THR A 89 35.69 -35.24 -1.63
N ASP A 90 35.96 -36.43 -2.16
CA ASP A 90 35.99 -36.63 -3.62
C ASP A 90 34.64 -36.33 -4.29
N THR A 91 33.53 -36.60 -3.59
CA THR A 91 32.17 -36.57 -4.18
C THR A 91 31.27 -35.49 -3.62
N GLN A 92 31.59 -34.88 -2.47
CA GLN A 92 30.68 -33.97 -1.76
C GLN A 92 31.38 -32.74 -1.20
N TYR A 93 30.61 -31.67 -1.01
CA TYR A 93 30.95 -30.53 -0.16
C TYR A 93 30.11 -30.55 1.12
N THR A 94 30.68 -30.10 2.24
CA THR A 94 29.96 -29.77 3.47
C THR A 94 30.21 -28.30 3.79
N TYR A 95 29.17 -27.47 3.70
CA TYR A 95 29.22 -26.04 3.98
C TYR A 95 28.81 -25.79 5.43
N HIS A 96 29.60 -25.01 6.16
CA HIS A 96 29.26 -24.51 7.49
C HIS A 96 28.93 -23.03 7.41
N TRP A 97 27.64 -22.71 7.56
CA TRP A 97 27.12 -21.36 7.66
C TRP A 97 26.83 -21.00 9.11
N LYS A 98 26.90 -19.71 9.42
CA LYS A 98 26.75 -19.23 10.79
C LYS A 98 26.09 -17.87 10.85
N THR A 99 24.99 -17.77 11.57
CA THR A 99 24.38 -16.48 11.93
C THR A 99 24.39 -16.26 13.44
N ARG A 100 24.58 -15.01 13.85
CA ARG A 100 24.54 -14.51 15.22
C ARG A 100 23.56 -13.35 15.38
N TYR A 101 22.71 -13.12 14.37
CA TYR A 101 21.55 -12.25 14.50
C TYR A 101 20.29 -13.06 14.76
N PRO A 102 19.40 -12.59 15.65
CA PRO A 102 18.10 -13.21 15.85
C PRO A 102 17.34 -13.33 14.53
N THR A 103 16.80 -14.51 14.24
CA THR A 103 16.16 -14.82 12.95
C THR A 103 14.84 -15.56 13.18
N ALA A 104 13.75 -15.08 12.57
CA ALA A 104 12.47 -15.78 12.60
C ALA A 104 12.54 -17.10 11.80
N THR A 105 11.82 -18.14 12.20
CA THR A 105 11.95 -19.46 11.55
C THR A 105 11.62 -19.45 10.07
N TYR A 106 10.73 -18.56 9.61
CA TYR A 106 10.39 -18.44 8.19
C TYR A 106 11.47 -17.72 7.36
N LEU A 107 12.38 -16.99 8.00
CA LEU A 107 13.45 -16.28 7.32
C LEU A 107 14.65 -17.17 7.03
N PHE A 108 14.70 -18.39 7.59
CA PHE A 108 15.64 -19.40 7.12
C PHE A 108 15.18 -20.00 5.80
N GLY A 109 16.13 -20.08 4.86
CA GLY A 109 15.96 -20.73 3.58
C GLY A 109 17.25 -21.39 3.11
N LEU A 110 17.11 -22.38 2.23
CA LEU A 110 18.18 -23.10 1.59
C LEU A 110 17.95 -23.08 0.07
N ALA A 111 18.96 -22.68 -0.69
CA ALA A 111 18.98 -22.83 -2.15
C ALA A 111 20.28 -23.52 -2.59
N THR A 112 20.19 -24.50 -3.47
CA THR A 112 21.34 -25.26 -3.97
C THR A 112 21.25 -25.51 -5.47
N TYR A 113 22.36 -25.23 -6.14
CA TYR A 113 22.59 -25.36 -7.57
C TYR A 113 24.12 -25.28 -7.81
N PRO A 114 24.65 -25.70 -8.97
CA PRO A 114 26.02 -25.40 -9.42
C PRO A 114 26.27 -23.89 -9.70
N TYR A 115 26.00 -23.02 -8.73
CA TYR A 115 26.01 -21.57 -8.92
C TYR A 115 27.38 -21.02 -9.34
N LEU A 116 27.34 -19.99 -10.18
CA LEU A 116 28.39 -18.99 -10.27
C LEU A 116 28.35 -18.13 -9.01
N VAL A 117 29.46 -18.07 -8.25
CA VAL A 117 29.51 -17.29 -7.01
C VAL A 117 30.30 -16.02 -7.24
N LYS A 118 29.71 -14.87 -6.90
CA LYS A 118 30.32 -13.55 -7.00
C LYS A 118 30.25 -12.87 -5.65
N GLU A 119 31.35 -12.28 -5.22
CA GLU A 119 31.42 -11.58 -3.94
C GLU A 119 32.10 -10.23 -4.09
N ARG A 120 31.68 -9.26 -3.28
CA ARG A 120 32.31 -7.93 -3.21
C ARG A 120 32.03 -7.26 -1.87
N ARG A 121 32.71 -6.15 -1.63
CA ARG A 121 32.46 -5.28 -0.49
C ARG A 121 32.12 -3.88 -1.01
N VAL A 122 31.04 -3.31 -0.49
CA VAL A 122 30.62 -1.93 -0.81
C VAL A 122 30.74 -1.08 0.44
N LYS A 123 31.32 0.12 0.29
CA LYS A 123 31.40 1.11 1.36
C LYS A 123 30.17 2.01 1.29
N ILE A 124 29.38 2.03 2.37
CA ILE A 124 28.21 2.90 2.53
C ILE A 124 28.45 3.74 3.78
N GLU A 125 28.55 5.06 3.61
CA GLU A 125 28.93 5.99 4.67
C GLU A 125 30.24 5.54 5.38
N ASN A 126 30.16 5.17 6.65
CA ASN A 126 31.28 4.71 7.48
C ASN A 126 31.41 3.18 7.54
N ASP A 127 30.43 2.45 7.01
CA ASP A 127 30.34 1.01 7.07
C ASP A 127 30.76 0.33 5.78
N THR A 128 31.11 -0.96 5.86
CA THR A 128 31.41 -1.81 4.71
C THR A 128 30.50 -3.04 4.74
N ILE A 129 29.68 -3.19 3.72
CA ILE A 129 28.74 -4.31 3.59
C ILE A 129 29.39 -5.38 2.71
N TYR A 130 29.40 -6.62 3.20
CA TYR A 130 29.81 -7.79 2.41
C TYR A 130 28.64 -8.29 1.58
N LEU A 131 28.85 -8.41 0.27
CA LEU A 131 27.86 -8.82 -0.71
C LEU A 131 28.24 -10.16 -1.31
N LEU A 132 27.28 -11.09 -1.37
CA LEU A 132 27.50 -12.46 -1.86
C LEU A 132 26.34 -12.93 -2.74
N HIS A 133 26.64 -13.32 -3.98
CA HIS A 133 25.65 -13.70 -4.97
C HIS A 133 25.88 -15.12 -5.48
N TYR A 134 24.83 -15.93 -5.43
CA TYR A 134 24.74 -17.27 -6.01
C TYR A 134 23.87 -17.18 -7.26
N LEU A 135 24.51 -17.14 -8.42
CA LEU A 135 23.89 -16.85 -9.71
C LEU A 135 23.85 -18.10 -10.58
N TYR A 136 22.81 -18.22 -11.40
CA TYR A 136 22.84 -19.13 -12.53
C TYR A 136 23.87 -18.64 -13.56
N PRO A 137 24.65 -19.54 -14.20
CA PRO A 137 25.73 -19.16 -15.12
C PRO A 137 25.30 -18.25 -16.28
N ASP A 138 24.05 -18.36 -16.75
CA ASP A 138 23.47 -17.54 -17.82
C ASP A 138 23.09 -16.11 -17.40
N TYR A 139 23.20 -15.77 -16.10
CA TYR A 139 22.96 -14.41 -15.58
C TYR A 139 24.24 -13.60 -15.34
N GLU A 140 25.41 -14.10 -15.76
CA GLU A 140 26.69 -13.41 -15.52
C GLU A 140 26.72 -11.99 -16.12
N GLU A 141 26.15 -11.80 -17.31
CA GLU A 141 26.13 -10.50 -18.00
C GLU A 141 25.17 -9.47 -17.35
N GLU A 142 24.20 -9.93 -16.56
CA GLU A 142 23.24 -9.04 -15.85
C GLU A 142 23.85 -8.41 -14.58
N LEU A 143 25.00 -8.91 -14.13
CA LEU A 143 25.62 -8.56 -12.86
C LEU A 143 25.98 -7.08 -12.72
N ASP A 144 26.42 -6.42 -13.78
CA ASP A 144 26.89 -5.02 -13.72
C ASP A 144 25.73 -4.04 -13.49
N ASN A 145 24.64 -4.18 -14.25
CA ASN A 145 23.45 -3.32 -14.10
C ASN A 145 22.77 -3.53 -12.74
N TYR A 146 22.72 -4.79 -12.30
CA TYR A 146 22.20 -5.17 -10.99
C TYR A 146 23.07 -4.61 -9.84
N THR A 147 24.40 -4.67 -9.97
CA THR A 147 25.34 -4.19 -8.94
C THR A 147 25.20 -2.68 -8.68
N LEU A 148 25.13 -1.87 -9.73
CA LEU A 148 24.95 -0.42 -9.60
C LEU A 148 23.61 -0.07 -8.93
N THR A 149 22.55 -0.81 -9.30
CA THR A 149 21.22 -0.65 -8.72
C THR A 149 21.25 -0.94 -7.22
N LEU A 150 21.83 -2.07 -6.81
CA LEU A 150 21.93 -2.47 -5.41
C LEU A 150 22.70 -1.46 -4.56
N ASP A 151 23.85 -0.97 -5.03
CA ASP A 151 24.66 -0.01 -4.27
C ASP A 151 23.92 1.30 -4.00
N THR A 152 23.20 1.77 -5.01
CA THR A 152 22.44 3.01 -4.88
C THR A 152 21.25 2.85 -3.94
N LEU A 153 20.57 1.70 -3.99
CA LEU A 153 19.50 1.35 -3.07
C LEU A 153 20.00 1.18 -1.63
N LEU A 154 21.13 0.51 -1.42
CA LEU A 154 21.75 0.36 -0.10
C LEU A 154 22.09 1.72 0.52
N ALA A 155 22.68 2.63 -0.26
CA ALA A 155 22.97 3.99 0.19
C ALA A 155 21.69 4.75 0.55
N PHE A 156 20.67 4.68 -0.32
CA PHE A 156 19.42 5.39 -0.14
C PHE A 156 18.63 4.89 1.08
N PHE A 157 18.47 3.58 1.23
CA PHE A 157 17.78 3.00 2.38
C PHE A 157 18.56 3.21 3.69
N THR A 158 19.90 3.19 3.64
CA THR A 158 20.71 3.57 4.81
C THR A 158 20.46 5.01 5.24
N GLU A 159 20.41 5.96 4.30
CA GLU A 159 20.10 7.36 4.57
C GLU A 159 18.73 7.52 5.24
N LYS A 160 17.71 6.81 4.74
CA LYS A 160 16.31 6.93 5.21
C LYS A 160 16.01 6.16 6.49
N PHE A 161 16.60 4.99 6.68
CA PHE A 161 16.19 4.03 7.71
C PHE A 161 17.29 3.72 8.74
N GLY A 162 18.51 4.16 8.48
CA GLY A 162 19.69 3.86 9.30
C GLY A 162 20.51 2.69 8.75
N PRO A 163 21.66 2.37 9.39
CA PRO A 163 22.62 1.39 8.88
C PRO A 163 22.02 0.03 8.55
N TYR A 164 22.59 -0.66 7.57
CA TYR A 164 22.19 -2.02 7.20
C TYR A 164 22.12 -2.92 8.46
N PRO A 165 21.00 -3.63 8.73
CA PRO A 165 20.81 -4.20 10.06
C PRO A 165 21.75 -5.34 10.44
N PHE A 166 22.30 -6.03 9.42
CA PHE A 166 23.11 -7.23 9.57
C PHE A 166 24.59 -7.01 9.19
N LEU A 167 25.13 -5.82 9.46
CA LEU A 167 26.47 -5.37 9.06
C LEU A 167 27.63 -6.31 9.38
N LYS A 168 27.53 -7.08 10.47
CA LYS A 168 28.56 -8.06 10.89
C LYS A 168 28.54 -9.35 10.07
N GLU A 169 27.54 -9.53 9.21
CA GLU A 169 27.38 -10.68 8.34
C GLU A 169 27.46 -10.24 6.87
N LYS A 170 26.41 -10.48 6.08
CA LYS A 170 26.37 -10.18 4.65
C LYS A 170 24.98 -9.71 4.25
N TYR A 171 24.87 -9.10 3.08
CA TYR A 171 23.64 -9.15 2.29
C TYR A 171 23.90 -9.99 1.05
N GLY A 172 23.02 -10.93 0.75
CA GLY A 172 23.25 -11.88 -0.32
C GLY A 172 22.02 -12.14 -1.16
N HIS A 173 22.26 -12.72 -2.34
CA HIS A 173 21.20 -13.21 -3.21
C HIS A 173 21.49 -14.64 -3.65
N ALA A 174 20.46 -15.49 -3.71
CA ALA A 174 20.54 -16.79 -4.35
C ALA A 174 19.43 -16.93 -5.39
N GLN A 175 19.79 -17.23 -6.64
CA GLN A 175 18.78 -17.43 -7.68
C GLN A 175 18.01 -18.73 -7.48
N TRP A 176 16.71 -18.71 -7.79
CA TRP A 176 15.83 -19.88 -7.72
C TRP A 176 14.85 -19.92 -8.90
N ASN A 177 14.13 -21.04 -9.03
CA ASN A 177 13.18 -21.26 -10.12
C ASN A 177 11.76 -20.73 -9.81
N ARG A 178 11.67 -19.49 -9.34
CA ARG A 178 10.39 -18.81 -9.15
C ARG A 178 10.40 -17.38 -9.67
N ALA A 179 9.22 -16.92 -10.08
CA ALA A 179 8.97 -15.50 -10.23
C ALA A 179 8.90 -14.82 -8.85
N GLY A 180 9.40 -13.59 -8.76
CA GLY A 180 9.47 -12.82 -7.52
C GLY A 180 10.67 -13.18 -6.65
N GLY A 181 10.59 -12.86 -5.37
CA GLY A 181 11.64 -13.12 -4.39
C GLY A 181 11.11 -13.59 -3.06
N MET A 182 12.03 -13.79 -2.12
CA MET A 182 11.75 -14.14 -0.73
C MET A 182 12.88 -13.58 0.13
N GLU A 183 12.53 -12.84 1.15
CA GLU A 183 13.41 -12.01 1.96
C GLU A 183 14.24 -12.78 2.99
N HIS A 184 14.64 -14.02 2.71
CA HIS A 184 15.43 -14.82 3.65
C HIS A 184 16.60 -14.01 4.22
N GLN A 185 16.66 -13.91 5.55
CA GLN A 185 17.53 -12.95 6.23
C GLN A 185 18.99 -13.12 5.81
N THR A 186 19.62 -12.03 5.33
CA THR A 186 20.98 -11.98 4.75
C THR A 186 21.20 -12.77 3.44
N MET A 187 20.17 -13.36 2.83
CA MET A 187 20.26 -14.13 1.58
C MET A 187 18.92 -14.18 0.85
N SER A 188 18.46 -13.06 0.28
CA SER A 188 17.17 -13.04 -0.44
C SER A 188 17.20 -13.98 -1.66
N PHE A 189 16.15 -14.77 -1.84
CA PHE A 189 16.04 -15.64 -3.01
C PHE A 189 15.43 -14.86 -4.16
N MET A 190 16.06 -14.92 -5.34
CA MET A 190 15.76 -14.00 -6.44
C MET A 190 15.37 -14.76 -7.69
N GLY A 191 14.21 -14.46 -8.25
CA GLY A 191 13.80 -14.94 -9.58
C GLY A 191 14.48 -14.22 -10.74
N ASN A 192 14.80 -12.94 -10.52
CA ASN A 192 15.51 -12.07 -11.46
C ASN A 192 16.11 -10.89 -10.67
N PHE A 193 16.77 -9.96 -11.37
CA PHE A 193 17.43 -8.81 -10.75
C PHE A 193 16.92 -7.47 -11.26
N ASN A 194 15.63 -7.41 -11.65
CA ASN A 194 15.04 -6.14 -12.01
C ASN A 194 15.02 -5.18 -10.80
N HIS A 195 15.03 -3.87 -11.10
CA HIS A 195 15.09 -2.82 -10.10
C HIS A 195 14.04 -2.95 -8.99
N GLU A 196 12.79 -3.21 -9.36
CA GLU A 196 11.66 -3.28 -8.42
C GLU A 196 11.83 -4.43 -7.43
N LEU A 197 12.21 -5.61 -7.91
CA LEU A 197 12.41 -6.77 -7.07
C LEU A 197 13.63 -6.58 -6.15
N VAL A 198 14.73 -6.05 -6.67
CA VAL A 198 15.93 -5.78 -5.85
C VAL A 198 15.62 -4.74 -4.75
N ALA A 199 14.83 -3.71 -5.06
CA ALA A 199 14.39 -2.73 -4.06
C ALA A 199 13.47 -3.35 -3.00
N HIS A 200 12.52 -4.19 -3.42
CA HIS A 200 11.58 -4.88 -2.54
C HIS A 200 12.30 -5.79 -1.55
N GLU A 201 13.13 -6.71 -2.06
CA GLU A 201 13.83 -7.71 -1.23
C GLU A 201 14.90 -7.08 -0.33
N LEU A 202 15.51 -5.97 -0.77
CA LEU A 202 16.45 -5.24 0.07
C LEU A 202 15.73 -4.48 1.20
N ALA A 203 14.56 -3.89 0.92
CA ALA A 203 13.79 -3.16 1.93
C ALA A 203 13.38 -4.06 3.09
N HIS A 204 13.11 -5.34 2.82
CA HIS A 204 12.79 -6.32 3.85
C HIS A 204 13.85 -6.49 4.93
N GLN A 205 15.11 -6.18 4.63
CA GLN A 205 16.21 -6.25 5.60
C GLN A 205 15.94 -5.34 6.82
N TRP A 206 15.27 -4.19 6.61
CA TRP A 206 14.76 -3.33 7.70
C TRP A 206 13.32 -3.69 8.10
N PHE A 207 12.45 -3.97 7.11
CA PHE A 207 11.01 -4.20 7.31
C PHE A 207 10.59 -5.64 6.98
N GLY A 208 10.63 -6.51 7.98
CA GLY A 208 10.36 -7.94 7.83
C GLY A 208 11.43 -8.80 8.52
N ASP A 209 12.69 -8.41 8.39
CA ASP A 209 13.82 -9.16 8.96
C ASP A 209 14.27 -8.57 10.28
N LEU A 210 14.70 -7.29 10.27
CA LEU A 210 15.09 -6.61 11.49
C LEU A 210 13.92 -6.50 12.47
N ILE A 211 12.81 -5.93 12.01
CA ILE A 211 11.53 -5.91 12.72
C ILE A 211 10.54 -6.72 11.90
N THR A 212 10.11 -7.86 12.44
CA THR A 212 9.18 -8.77 11.77
C THR A 212 7.74 -8.45 12.19
N CYS A 213 6.75 -8.61 11.32
CA CYS A 213 5.35 -8.52 11.74
C CYS A 213 5.04 -9.51 12.90
N GLY A 214 4.35 -9.02 13.95
CA GLY A 214 4.02 -9.81 15.14
C GLY A 214 2.83 -10.74 14.97
N SER A 215 2.13 -10.64 13.84
CA SER A 215 1.17 -11.62 13.37
C SER A 215 0.99 -11.48 11.85
N TRP A 216 0.43 -12.50 11.20
CA TRP A 216 0.07 -12.39 9.79
C TRP A 216 -1.05 -11.37 9.53
N GLN A 217 -1.78 -10.91 10.56
CA GLN A 217 -2.71 -9.78 10.43
C GLN A 217 -1.95 -8.47 10.15
N ASP A 218 -0.72 -8.38 10.64
CA ASP A 218 0.19 -7.25 10.52
C ASP A 218 1.17 -7.37 9.33
N ILE A 219 0.94 -8.31 8.40
CA ILE A 219 1.85 -8.57 7.27
C ILE A 219 2.15 -7.34 6.40
N TRP A 220 1.26 -6.34 6.42
CA TRP A 220 1.46 -5.06 5.75
C TRP A 220 2.72 -4.31 6.24
N LEU A 221 3.16 -4.55 7.48
CA LEU A 221 4.41 -3.99 8.02
C LEU A 221 5.65 -4.54 7.30
N ASN A 222 5.55 -5.72 6.70
CA ASN A 222 6.58 -6.28 5.85
C ASN A 222 6.33 -5.85 4.40
N GLU A 223 5.24 -6.34 3.81
CA GLU A 223 4.97 -6.26 2.36
C GLU A 223 4.61 -4.85 1.89
N GLY A 224 3.88 -4.10 2.72
CA GLY A 224 3.53 -2.72 2.44
C GLY A 224 4.76 -1.82 2.43
N PHE A 225 5.69 -2.01 3.38
CA PHE A 225 6.96 -1.27 3.41
C PHE A 225 7.86 -1.64 2.25
N ALA A 226 8.02 -2.93 1.94
CA ALA A 226 8.84 -3.35 0.81
C ALA A 226 8.31 -2.78 -0.52
N THR A 227 6.99 -2.85 -0.73
CA THR A 227 6.32 -2.25 -1.90
C THR A 227 6.45 -0.72 -1.90
N TYR A 228 6.31 -0.06 -0.74
CA TYR A 228 6.48 1.38 -0.62
C TYR A 228 7.92 1.81 -0.90
N CYS A 229 8.91 1.06 -0.45
CA CYS A 229 10.33 1.32 -0.70
C CYS A 229 10.68 1.16 -2.19
N THR A 230 10.05 0.19 -2.87
CA THR A 230 10.12 0.09 -4.35
C THR A 230 9.60 1.37 -5.00
N MET A 231 8.44 1.88 -4.59
CA MET A 231 7.93 3.16 -5.08
C MET A 231 8.89 4.32 -4.75
N LEU A 232 9.32 4.43 -3.49
CA LEU A 232 10.21 5.47 -2.97
C LEU A 232 11.56 5.51 -3.68
N SER A 233 12.08 4.36 -4.10
CA SER A 233 13.34 4.30 -4.86
C SER A 233 13.29 5.13 -6.15
N TYR A 234 12.14 5.22 -6.81
CA TYR A 234 11.94 6.03 -8.01
C TYR A 234 11.88 7.53 -7.75
N GLU A 235 11.67 7.96 -6.50
CA GLU A 235 11.78 9.37 -6.10
C GLU A 235 13.23 9.85 -6.17
N ARG A 236 14.18 9.00 -5.75
CA ARG A 236 15.61 9.34 -5.71
C ARG A 236 16.35 8.99 -6.99
N LEU A 237 16.06 7.82 -7.54
CA LEU A 237 16.76 7.29 -8.70
C LEU A 237 16.23 7.92 -9.97
N PHE A 238 17.04 7.88 -11.03
CA PHE A 238 16.67 8.39 -12.36
C PHE A 238 16.19 9.85 -12.34
N GLY A 239 16.67 10.65 -11.38
CA GLY A 239 16.28 12.05 -11.21
C GLY A 239 14.79 12.26 -10.89
N GLY A 240 14.10 11.26 -10.33
CA GLY A 240 12.68 11.33 -10.02
C GLY A 240 11.77 11.11 -11.23
N PHE A 241 12.32 10.79 -12.42
CA PHE A 241 11.56 10.68 -13.67
C PHE A 241 10.39 9.68 -13.55
N TRP A 242 10.62 8.54 -12.90
CA TRP A 242 9.63 7.48 -12.73
C TRP A 242 8.75 7.64 -11.48
N TRP A 243 9.01 8.64 -10.63
CA TRP A 243 8.30 8.81 -9.36
C TRP A 243 6.79 8.92 -9.56
N ARG A 244 6.35 9.82 -10.45
CA ARG A 244 4.92 9.97 -10.77
C ARG A 244 4.32 8.67 -11.30
N LYS A 245 5.02 8.01 -12.23
CA LYS A 245 4.50 6.77 -12.84
C LYS A 245 4.38 5.65 -11.81
N SER A 246 5.31 5.54 -10.87
CA SER A 246 5.26 4.56 -9.79
C SER A 246 4.05 4.76 -8.88
N ARG A 247 3.69 6.01 -8.58
CA ARG A 247 2.46 6.37 -7.85
C ARG A 247 1.20 6.01 -8.63
N GLU A 248 1.17 6.28 -9.93
CA GLU A 248 0.04 5.91 -10.79
C GLU A 248 -0.19 4.40 -10.80
N VAL A 249 0.85 3.61 -11.07
CA VAL A 249 0.76 2.13 -11.15
C VAL A 249 0.38 1.51 -9.80
N THR A 250 0.97 2.00 -8.70
CA THR A 250 0.65 1.48 -7.36
C THR A 250 -0.79 1.83 -6.97
N LEU A 251 -1.25 3.04 -7.29
CA LEU A 251 -2.63 3.44 -7.05
C LEU A 251 -3.62 2.60 -7.86
N GLU A 252 -3.37 2.43 -9.16
CA GLU A 252 -4.20 1.60 -10.04
C GLU A 252 -4.36 0.19 -9.47
N ARG A 253 -3.27 -0.43 -8.99
CA ARG A 253 -3.30 -1.73 -8.33
C ARG A 253 -4.06 -1.72 -7.01
N ALA A 254 -3.87 -0.71 -6.16
CA ALA A 254 -4.59 -0.60 -4.89
C ALA A 254 -6.11 -0.56 -5.15
N LEU A 255 -6.55 0.24 -6.13
CA LEU A 255 -7.97 0.40 -6.47
C LEU A 255 -8.64 -0.85 -7.08
N MET A 256 -7.89 -1.93 -7.37
CA MET A 256 -8.47 -3.19 -7.89
C MET A 256 -9.22 -3.98 -6.81
N ASP A 257 -8.99 -3.70 -5.53
CA ASP A 257 -9.67 -4.33 -4.40
C ASP A 257 -10.10 -3.27 -3.39
N SER A 258 -11.35 -3.33 -2.94
CA SER A 258 -11.91 -2.41 -1.95
C SER A 258 -11.80 -2.92 -0.52
N GLY A 259 -11.13 -4.05 -0.29
CA GLY A 259 -10.88 -4.62 1.03
C GLY A 259 -10.01 -3.76 1.95
N SER A 260 -9.74 -4.31 3.13
CA SER A 260 -8.96 -3.68 4.19
C SER A 260 -7.47 -4.03 4.08
N VAL A 261 -6.59 -3.15 4.55
CA VAL A 261 -5.16 -3.50 4.68
C VAL A 261 -4.97 -4.52 5.80
N PHE A 262 -5.71 -4.38 6.91
CA PHE A 262 -5.75 -5.36 7.99
C PHE A 262 -6.11 -6.75 7.45
N CYS A 263 -5.21 -7.73 7.63
CA CYS A 263 -5.46 -9.09 7.22
C CYS A 263 -6.36 -9.80 8.25
N ASP A 264 -7.62 -9.95 7.87
CA ASP A 264 -8.71 -10.50 8.67
C ASP A 264 -8.75 -12.03 8.71
N ASP A 265 -8.25 -12.69 7.67
CA ASP A 265 -8.12 -14.15 7.60
C ASP A 265 -6.67 -14.60 7.38
N THR A 266 -6.02 -15.01 8.47
CA THR A 266 -4.65 -15.54 8.47
C THR A 266 -4.56 -17.04 8.19
N SER A 267 -5.69 -17.73 8.02
CA SER A 267 -5.71 -19.12 7.58
C SER A 267 -5.58 -19.23 6.06
N ASN A 268 -5.96 -18.17 5.34
CA ASN A 268 -5.87 -18.07 3.89
C ASN A 268 -4.59 -17.35 3.45
N VAL A 269 -3.65 -18.13 2.91
CA VAL A 269 -2.38 -17.61 2.38
C VAL A 269 -2.58 -16.55 1.29
N PHE A 270 -3.58 -16.68 0.42
CA PHE A 270 -3.85 -15.69 -0.62
C PHE A 270 -4.41 -14.38 -0.06
N ARG A 271 -5.02 -14.41 1.14
CA ARG A 271 -5.44 -13.21 1.83
C ARG A 271 -4.27 -12.52 2.52
N ILE A 272 -3.37 -13.29 3.16
CA ILE A 272 -2.12 -12.78 3.74
C ILE A 272 -1.31 -12.06 2.66
N PHE A 273 -1.12 -12.69 1.51
CA PHE A 273 -0.34 -12.15 0.39
C PHE A 273 -1.21 -11.62 -0.75
N ASN A 274 -2.30 -10.93 -0.43
CA ASN A 274 -3.15 -10.31 -1.45
C ASN A 274 -2.36 -9.14 -2.10
N PRO A 275 -2.09 -9.19 -3.43
CA PRO A 275 -1.23 -8.22 -4.10
C PRO A 275 -1.82 -6.80 -4.21
N PHE A 276 -3.11 -6.64 -3.92
CA PHE A 276 -3.81 -5.36 -3.93
C PHE A 276 -3.92 -4.78 -2.51
N LEU A 277 -4.18 -5.62 -1.49
CA LEU A 277 -4.42 -5.16 -0.13
C LEU A 277 -3.14 -5.12 0.73
N SER A 278 -2.40 -6.23 0.82
CA SER A 278 -1.21 -6.34 1.67
C SER A 278 0.02 -5.66 1.08
N TYR A 279 0.00 -5.39 -0.23
CA TYR A 279 1.09 -4.78 -0.99
C TYR A 279 0.72 -3.37 -1.46
N ALA A 280 -0.15 -3.24 -2.49
CA ALA A 280 -0.39 -1.95 -3.14
C ALA A 280 -1.15 -0.93 -2.25
N LYS A 281 -2.28 -1.32 -1.64
CA LYS A 281 -3.04 -0.48 -0.70
C LYS A 281 -2.23 -0.18 0.56
N ALA A 282 -1.51 -1.17 1.09
CA ALA A 282 -0.59 -1.00 2.20
C ALA A 282 0.52 0.04 1.90
N ALA A 283 1.17 -0.06 0.74
CA ALA A 283 2.17 0.92 0.30
C ALA A 283 1.59 2.32 0.13
N TYR A 284 0.38 2.43 -0.43
CA TYR A 284 -0.29 3.72 -0.54
C TYR A 284 -0.72 4.27 0.82
N THR A 285 -1.05 3.41 1.79
CA THR A 285 -1.33 3.80 3.17
C THR A 285 -0.10 4.44 3.82
N LEU A 286 1.10 3.88 3.60
CA LEU A 286 2.37 4.51 4.01
C LEU A 286 2.63 5.83 3.28
N HIS A 287 2.33 5.90 1.99
CA HIS A 287 2.45 7.14 1.21
C HIS A 287 1.53 8.24 1.76
N MET A 288 0.29 7.90 2.09
CA MET A 288 -0.68 8.80 2.69
C MET A 288 -0.29 9.19 4.11
N LEU A 289 0.27 8.29 4.91
CA LEU A 289 0.84 8.64 6.22
C LEU A 289 1.92 9.70 6.06
N ARG A 290 2.89 9.51 5.16
CA ARG A 290 3.91 10.51 4.84
C ARG A 290 3.29 11.86 4.44
N TRP A 291 2.23 11.85 3.63
CA TRP A 291 1.49 13.07 3.27
C TRP A 291 0.84 13.75 4.49
N VAL A 292 0.18 12.98 5.35
CA VAL A 292 -0.56 13.49 6.51
C VAL A 292 0.37 14.08 7.56
N ILE A 293 1.48 13.40 7.87
CA ILE A 293 2.38 13.84 8.95
C ILE A 293 3.57 14.67 8.47
N GLY A 294 3.86 14.65 7.17
CA GLY A 294 5.00 15.32 6.56
C GLY A 294 6.26 14.47 6.52
N ASP A 295 7.14 14.75 5.55
CA ASP A 295 8.35 13.99 5.27
C ASP A 295 9.29 13.85 6.47
N GLU A 296 9.56 14.96 7.16
CA GLU A 296 10.51 14.99 8.28
C GLU A 296 10.03 14.09 9.42
N ALA A 297 8.78 14.26 9.86
CA ALA A 297 8.19 13.45 10.92
C ALA A 297 8.09 11.97 10.51
N PHE A 298 7.74 11.69 9.25
CA PHE A 298 7.64 10.32 8.76
C PHE A 298 8.98 9.58 8.79
N PHE A 299 10.03 10.13 8.20
CA PHE A 299 11.34 9.47 8.21
C PHE A 299 12.00 9.48 9.59
N SER A 300 11.73 10.48 10.44
CA SER A 300 12.15 10.46 11.85
C SER A 300 11.49 9.29 12.59
N ALA A 301 10.17 9.12 12.44
CA ALA A 301 9.42 8.02 13.05
C ALA A 301 9.93 6.65 12.63
N LEU A 302 10.23 6.45 11.33
CA LEU A 302 10.79 5.18 10.88
C LEU A 302 12.16 4.91 11.50
N LYS A 303 13.02 5.91 11.64
CA LYS A 303 14.32 5.76 12.31
C LYS A 303 14.15 5.45 13.79
N SER A 304 13.23 6.13 14.49
CA SER A 304 12.93 5.87 15.90
C SER A 304 12.37 4.45 16.10
N TYR A 305 11.44 4.04 15.25
CA TYR A 305 10.86 2.69 15.22
C TYR A 305 11.90 1.59 14.99
N LEU A 306 12.78 1.74 13.98
CA LEU A 306 13.83 0.77 13.66
C LEU A 306 14.99 0.71 14.69
N ASN A 307 15.07 1.70 15.57
CA ASN A 307 16.05 1.79 16.65
C ASN A 307 15.48 1.46 18.04
N ASP A 308 14.17 1.18 18.17
CA ASP A 308 13.61 0.71 19.44
C ASP A 308 14.25 -0.62 19.84
N THR A 309 14.87 -0.66 21.01
CA THR A 309 15.53 -1.85 21.54
C THR A 309 14.58 -3.01 21.84
N ASN A 310 13.28 -2.75 21.97
CA ASN A 310 12.25 -3.79 22.18
C ASN A 310 11.75 -4.39 20.86
N LEU A 311 11.80 -3.62 19.77
CA LEU A 311 11.26 -4.02 18.46
C LEU A 311 12.36 -4.50 17.52
N ARG A 312 13.56 -3.90 17.59
CA ARG A 312 14.72 -4.27 16.80
C ARG A 312 15.15 -5.71 17.11
N PHE A 313 15.30 -6.52 16.07
CA PHE A 313 15.52 -7.97 16.16
C PHE A 313 14.38 -8.73 16.86
N SER A 314 13.17 -8.18 16.81
CA SER A 314 11.97 -8.71 17.45
C SER A 314 10.78 -8.59 16.49
N PHE A 315 9.57 -8.55 17.06
CA PHE A 315 8.31 -8.46 16.36
C PHE A 315 7.60 -7.15 16.66
N SER A 316 6.79 -6.67 15.71
CA SER A 316 6.02 -5.44 15.83
C SER A 316 4.60 -5.62 15.31
N LYS A 317 3.64 -5.00 15.97
CA LYS A 317 2.26 -4.87 15.52
C LYS A 317 2.00 -3.45 15.03
N THR A 318 0.87 -3.28 14.33
CA THR A 318 0.50 -1.98 13.74
C THR A 318 0.51 -0.82 14.74
N ASN A 319 0.11 -1.06 16.00
CA ASN A 319 0.12 -0.03 17.04
C ASN A 319 1.54 0.42 17.45
N ASP A 320 2.56 -0.43 17.31
CA ASP A 320 3.93 -0.06 17.64
C ASP A 320 4.47 0.96 16.62
N LEU A 321 4.23 0.74 15.33
CA LEU A 321 4.54 1.72 14.28
C LEU A 321 3.76 3.02 14.49
N LYS A 322 2.44 2.90 14.75
CA LYS A 322 1.56 4.05 14.97
C LYS A 322 2.07 4.92 16.12
N TYR A 323 2.49 4.33 17.23
CA TYR A 323 3.06 5.06 18.36
C TYR A 323 4.19 6.02 17.90
N TYR A 324 5.16 5.53 17.14
CA TYR A 324 6.27 6.36 16.65
C TYR A 324 5.82 7.44 15.66
N LEU A 325 4.87 7.12 14.78
CA LEU A 325 4.30 8.11 13.86
C LEU A 325 3.59 9.25 14.62
N GLU A 326 2.85 8.93 15.68
CA GLU A 326 2.17 9.92 16.52
C GLU A 326 3.15 10.72 17.39
N GLN A 327 4.18 10.07 17.97
CA GLN A 327 5.19 10.75 18.78
C GLN A 327 5.96 11.80 18.00
N GLU A 328 6.43 11.48 16.79
CA GLU A 328 7.26 12.38 15.99
C GLU A 328 6.44 13.47 15.28
N SER A 329 5.16 13.18 14.96
CA SER A 329 4.30 14.14 14.27
C SER A 329 3.49 15.04 15.21
N GLY A 330 3.29 14.61 16.46
CA GLY A 330 2.37 15.25 17.41
C GLY A 330 0.90 15.15 17.00
N LYS A 331 0.55 14.30 16.01
CA LYS A 331 -0.82 14.10 15.53
C LYS A 331 -1.39 12.81 16.10
N ASN A 332 -2.68 12.82 16.45
CA ASN A 332 -3.44 11.60 16.66
C ASN A 332 -3.82 11.01 15.29
N LEU A 333 -3.52 9.73 15.11
CA LEU A 333 -3.75 8.99 13.87
C LEU A 333 -4.83 7.90 14.02
N ASP A 334 -5.59 7.88 15.12
CA ASP A 334 -6.69 6.93 15.36
C ASP A 334 -7.60 6.85 14.13
N GLU A 335 -8.13 7.98 13.68
CA GLU A 335 -9.08 8.02 12.57
C GLU A 335 -8.45 7.59 11.25
N PHE A 336 -7.22 8.02 10.99
CA PHE A 336 -6.50 7.58 9.80
C PHE A 336 -6.36 6.05 9.75
N PHE A 337 -6.01 5.40 10.87
CA PHE A 337 -5.89 3.95 10.92
C PHE A 337 -7.26 3.26 10.87
N ASN A 338 -8.30 3.84 11.48
CA ASN A 338 -9.68 3.34 11.36
C ASN A 338 -10.12 3.29 9.89
N ASP A 339 -9.86 4.34 9.14
CA ASP A 339 -10.29 4.45 7.74
C ASP A 339 -9.43 3.62 6.78
N TRP A 340 -8.12 3.78 6.85
CA TRP A 340 -7.21 3.31 5.81
C TRP A 340 -6.61 1.95 6.10
N TYR A 341 -6.40 1.62 7.38
CA TYR A 341 -5.86 0.32 7.78
C TYR A 341 -6.96 -0.69 8.04
N PHE A 342 -7.95 -0.36 8.89
CA PHE A 342 -9.06 -1.25 9.22
C PHE A 342 -10.21 -1.15 8.20
N GLY A 343 -10.50 0.04 7.71
CA GLY A 343 -11.61 0.32 6.82
C GLY A 343 -11.44 -0.19 5.39
N ARG A 344 -12.57 -0.23 4.69
CA ARG A 344 -12.73 -0.68 3.30
C ARG A 344 -13.16 0.48 2.42
N GLY A 345 -12.93 0.34 1.13
CA GLY A 345 -13.28 1.34 0.12
C GLY A 345 -12.24 2.45 0.00
N TYR A 346 -12.65 3.48 -0.76
CA TYR A 346 -11.85 4.63 -1.15
C TYR A 346 -12.76 5.87 -1.30
N PRO A 347 -12.21 7.08 -1.11
CA PRO A 347 -12.90 8.32 -1.41
C PRO A 347 -13.04 8.57 -2.91
N GLU A 348 -14.15 9.19 -3.28
CA GLU A 348 -14.41 9.83 -4.57
C GLU A 348 -14.60 11.33 -4.35
N TYR A 349 -13.70 12.15 -4.90
CA TYR A 349 -13.75 13.60 -4.75
C TYR A 349 -14.47 14.28 -5.91
N TYR A 350 -15.39 15.17 -5.57
CA TYR A 350 -16.15 16.01 -6.48
C TYR A 350 -15.94 17.48 -6.09
N LEU A 351 -15.06 18.17 -6.81
CA LEU A 351 -14.82 19.59 -6.64
C LEU A 351 -15.73 20.38 -7.57
N TYR A 352 -16.60 21.18 -6.99
CA TYR A 352 -17.37 22.18 -7.70
C TYR A 352 -16.73 23.54 -7.49
N TRP A 353 -16.67 24.36 -8.54
CA TRP A 353 -16.18 25.72 -8.40
C TRP A 353 -16.93 26.70 -9.29
N THR A 354 -16.93 27.96 -8.87
CA THR A 354 -17.54 29.06 -9.59
C THR A 354 -16.85 30.39 -9.26
N GLU A 355 -16.95 31.36 -10.16
CA GLU A 355 -16.46 32.73 -9.96
C GLU A 355 -17.57 33.56 -9.31
N ALA A 356 -17.36 34.03 -8.08
CA ALA A 356 -18.25 34.98 -7.42
C ALA A 356 -18.14 36.38 -8.01
N ASN A 357 -16.93 36.74 -8.42
CA ASN A 357 -16.58 37.96 -9.13
C ASN A 357 -15.17 37.79 -9.74
N ASP A 358 -14.68 38.82 -10.42
CA ASP A 358 -13.38 38.84 -11.11
C ASP A 358 -12.16 38.48 -10.25
N THR A 359 -12.29 38.48 -8.92
CA THR A 359 -11.20 38.23 -7.98
C THR A 359 -11.46 37.10 -7.00
N THR A 360 -12.67 36.54 -6.96
CA THR A 360 -13.07 35.58 -5.93
C THR A 360 -13.75 34.38 -6.55
N ILE A 361 -13.26 33.18 -6.20
CA ILE A 361 -13.94 31.92 -6.50
C ILE A 361 -14.54 31.31 -5.24
N VAL A 362 -15.63 30.60 -5.42
CA VAL A 362 -16.21 29.70 -4.41
C VAL A 362 -15.93 28.27 -4.82
N LEU A 363 -15.34 27.50 -3.92
CA LEU A 363 -15.08 26.08 -4.07
C LEU A 363 -15.96 25.29 -3.12
N ARG A 364 -16.48 24.16 -3.59
CA ARG A 364 -17.09 23.15 -2.74
C ARG A 364 -16.50 21.79 -3.08
N LEU A 365 -15.77 21.23 -2.12
CA LEU A 365 -15.29 19.87 -2.20
C LEU A 365 -16.30 18.96 -1.52
N ASN A 366 -16.86 18.01 -2.28
CA ASN A 366 -17.64 16.90 -1.75
C ASN A 366 -16.86 15.59 -1.91
N GLN A 367 -17.17 14.64 -1.04
CA GLN A 367 -16.68 13.30 -1.00
C GLN A 367 -17.86 12.31 -0.99
N LYS A 368 -17.73 11.25 -1.77
CA LYS A 368 -18.49 9.99 -1.62
C LYS A 368 -17.50 8.86 -1.34
N THR A 369 -17.95 7.79 -0.72
CA THR A 369 -17.14 6.60 -0.41
C THR A 369 -17.64 5.43 -1.24
N THR A 370 -16.73 4.58 -1.69
CA THR A 370 -17.09 3.38 -2.46
C THR A 370 -17.69 2.26 -1.59
N VAL A 371 -17.51 2.32 -0.27
CA VAL A 371 -18.03 1.33 0.71
C VAL A 371 -18.55 2.06 1.96
N PRO A 372 -19.68 2.77 1.87
CA PRO A 372 -20.21 3.61 2.96
C PRO A 372 -20.55 2.88 4.25
N GLU A 373 -20.81 1.57 4.19
CA GLU A 373 -21.05 0.74 5.36
C GLU A 373 -19.78 0.42 6.17
N SER A 374 -18.59 0.69 5.61
CA SER A 374 -17.31 0.48 6.27
C SER A 374 -16.64 1.77 6.72
N VAL A 375 -16.59 2.76 5.84
CA VAL A 375 -16.03 4.09 6.11
C VAL A 375 -16.98 5.09 5.48
N ASP A 376 -17.64 5.90 6.30
CA ASP A 376 -18.66 6.85 5.86
C ASP A 376 -18.04 8.14 5.30
N PHE A 377 -16.85 8.49 5.76
CA PHE A 377 -16.07 9.63 5.27
C PHE A 377 -14.57 9.38 5.52
N PHE A 378 -13.70 9.71 4.55
CA PHE A 378 -12.25 9.67 4.75
C PHE A 378 -11.73 11.09 5.01
N GLU A 379 -11.33 11.40 6.24
CA GLU A 379 -10.74 12.68 6.61
C GLU A 379 -9.32 12.79 6.06
N MET A 380 -9.10 13.74 5.14
CA MET A 380 -7.79 13.95 4.55
C MET A 380 -7.50 15.43 4.28
N PRO A 381 -6.22 15.86 4.40
CA PRO A 381 -5.76 17.11 3.81
C PRO A 381 -5.71 16.96 2.28
N VAL A 382 -6.72 17.43 1.57
CA VAL A 382 -6.86 17.28 0.11
C VAL A 382 -6.18 18.46 -0.61
N PRO A 383 -5.12 18.22 -1.41
CA PRO A 383 -4.50 19.27 -2.20
C PRO A 383 -5.37 19.63 -3.41
N ILE A 384 -5.68 20.91 -3.58
CA ILE A 384 -6.37 21.49 -4.74
C ILE A 384 -5.38 22.38 -5.48
N THR A 385 -5.07 22.04 -6.72
CA THR A 385 -4.08 22.75 -7.54
C THR A 385 -4.78 23.58 -8.60
N PHE A 386 -4.45 24.87 -8.62
CA PHE A 386 -4.90 25.88 -9.56
C PHE A 386 -3.80 26.08 -10.59
N TYR A 387 -4.17 25.97 -11.86
CA TYR A 387 -3.31 26.27 -13.00
C TYR A 387 -3.77 27.60 -13.57
N TYR A 388 -2.87 28.58 -13.55
CA TYR A 388 -2.98 29.86 -14.21
C TYR A 388 -2.06 29.87 -15.43
N ALA A 389 -2.22 30.85 -16.30
CA ALA A 389 -1.40 30.97 -17.52
C ALA A 389 0.11 31.04 -17.25
N ASP A 390 0.52 31.60 -16.09
CA ASP A 390 1.91 31.86 -15.73
C ASP A 390 2.37 31.18 -14.43
N SER A 391 1.47 30.52 -13.70
CA SER A 391 1.77 30.01 -12.36
C SER A 391 0.90 28.81 -11.97
N VAL A 392 1.41 28.01 -11.03
CA VAL A 392 0.70 26.88 -10.43
C VAL A 392 0.70 27.06 -8.92
N VAL A 393 -0.49 27.06 -8.32
CA VAL A 393 -0.67 27.23 -6.87
C VAL A 393 -1.42 26.03 -6.32
N THR A 394 -0.96 25.46 -5.21
CA THR A 394 -1.70 24.40 -4.50
C THR A 394 -2.19 24.91 -3.15
N LYS A 395 -3.47 24.67 -2.85
CA LYS A 395 -4.08 24.92 -1.54
C LYS A 395 -4.50 23.59 -0.94
N ILE A 396 -4.20 23.38 0.33
CA ILE A 396 -4.59 22.17 1.05
C ILE A 396 -5.89 22.47 1.79
N ILE A 397 -6.92 21.66 1.52
CA ILE A 397 -8.21 21.71 2.20
C ILE A 397 -8.24 20.58 3.23
N ASP A 398 -8.38 20.91 4.51
CA ASP A 398 -8.61 19.93 5.58
C ASP A 398 -10.07 19.42 5.49
N HIS A 399 -10.28 18.39 4.67
CA HIS A 399 -11.61 17.93 4.29
C HIS A 399 -12.13 16.95 5.34
N LYS A 400 -13.00 17.44 6.24
CA LYS A 400 -13.58 16.70 7.36
C LYS A 400 -15.09 16.46 7.28
N ASN A 401 -15.74 17.09 6.32
CA ASN A 401 -17.14 16.88 6.02
C ASN A 401 -17.45 17.42 4.63
N ASN A 402 -18.52 16.89 4.04
CA ASN A 402 -19.18 17.52 2.91
C ASN A 402 -19.80 18.84 3.37
N THR A 403 -19.92 19.81 2.46
CA THR A 403 -20.64 21.10 2.60
C THR A 403 -19.83 22.37 2.91
N VAL A 404 -18.51 22.30 3.18
CA VAL A 404 -17.73 23.53 3.37
C VAL A 404 -17.47 24.23 2.03
N GLU A 405 -17.94 25.47 1.93
CA GLU A 405 -17.58 26.39 0.85
C GLU A 405 -16.30 27.15 1.21
N TYR A 406 -15.33 27.16 0.29
CA TYR A 406 -14.07 27.89 0.45
C TYR A 406 -14.07 29.06 -0.53
N MET A 407 -13.98 30.28 0.00
CA MET A 407 -13.74 31.47 -0.79
C MET A 407 -12.24 31.70 -0.94
N LEU A 408 -11.76 31.75 -2.18
CA LEU A 408 -10.36 32.05 -2.47
C LEU A 408 -10.28 33.27 -3.38
N THR A 409 -9.39 34.19 -3.01
CA THR A 409 -9.01 35.30 -3.89
C THR A 409 -8.02 34.81 -4.93
N HIS A 410 -8.23 35.19 -6.19
CA HIS A 410 -7.29 34.99 -7.28
C HIS A 410 -6.98 36.32 -7.98
N HIS A 411 -5.82 36.40 -8.61
CA HIS A 411 -5.31 37.63 -9.23
C HIS A 411 -5.15 37.53 -10.75
N SER A 412 -5.41 36.34 -11.31
CA SER A 412 -5.27 36.00 -12.73
C SER A 412 -6.37 35.02 -13.12
N SER A 413 -6.68 34.94 -14.42
CA SER A 413 -7.65 33.96 -14.95
C SER A 413 -7.21 32.53 -14.65
N ILE A 414 -8.14 31.70 -14.20
CA ILE A 414 -7.89 30.29 -13.88
C ILE A 414 -8.11 29.44 -15.14
N ASP A 415 -7.08 28.72 -15.59
CA ASP A 415 -7.18 27.82 -16.75
C ASP A 415 -7.83 26.50 -16.36
N SER A 416 -7.39 25.91 -15.25
CA SER A 416 -8.00 24.70 -14.70
C SER A 416 -7.73 24.55 -13.20
N ILE A 417 -8.58 23.76 -12.55
CA ILE A 417 -8.40 23.35 -11.15
C ILE A 417 -8.41 21.82 -11.12
N LYS A 418 -7.51 21.22 -10.36
CA LYS A 418 -7.43 19.76 -10.19
C LYS A 418 -7.39 19.40 -8.72
N VAL A 419 -8.17 18.38 -8.35
CA VAL A 419 -8.07 17.72 -7.05
C VAL A 419 -6.89 16.74 -7.11
N ASP A 420 -5.98 16.84 -6.17
CA ASP A 420 -4.87 15.90 -5.94
C ASP A 420 -4.17 15.42 -7.23
N PRO A 421 -3.64 16.35 -8.07
CA PRO A 421 -3.04 15.98 -9.34
C PRO A 421 -1.72 15.20 -9.20
N GLU A 422 -1.11 15.26 -8.01
CA GLU A 422 0.11 14.53 -7.66
C GLU A 422 -0.17 13.16 -7.02
N LEU A 423 -1.44 12.78 -6.86
CA LEU A 423 -1.83 11.45 -6.38
C LEU A 423 -1.26 11.13 -4.98
N TRP A 424 -1.40 12.06 -4.04
CA TRP A 424 -1.05 11.82 -2.63
C TRP A 424 -2.04 10.91 -1.94
N ILE A 425 -3.30 10.88 -2.41
CA ILE A 425 -4.41 10.18 -1.74
C ILE A 425 -4.85 8.97 -2.57
N ALA A 426 -5.16 7.84 -1.92
CA ALA A 426 -5.77 6.69 -2.59
C ALA A 426 -7.25 6.95 -2.90
N ALA A 427 -7.55 7.85 -3.85
CA ALA A 427 -8.91 8.16 -4.27
C ALA A 427 -9.31 7.42 -5.55
N ALA A 428 -10.48 6.78 -5.53
CA ALA A 428 -11.06 6.08 -6.67
C ALA A 428 -11.46 7.02 -7.80
N LYS A 429 -11.81 8.27 -7.45
CA LYS A 429 -12.24 9.27 -8.43
C LYS A 429 -11.90 10.68 -7.99
N ARG A 430 -11.57 11.53 -8.97
CA ARG A 430 -11.32 12.95 -8.82
C ARG A 430 -12.01 13.68 -9.97
N THR A 431 -13.05 14.44 -9.66
CA THR A 431 -13.84 15.17 -10.66
C THR A 431 -13.85 16.64 -10.31
N THR A 432 -13.57 17.50 -11.29
CA THR A 432 -13.69 18.96 -11.13
C THR A 432 -14.71 19.50 -12.12
N LEU A 433 -15.69 20.25 -11.62
CA LEU A 433 -16.78 20.80 -12.42
C LEU A 433 -16.90 22.30 -12.14
N ARG A 434 -16.72 23.11 -13.19
CA ARG A 434 -17.08 24.53 -13.15
C ARG A 434 -18.59 24.64 -13.26
N LYS A 435 -19.22 25.36 -12.33
CA LYS A 435 -20.64 25.73 -12.40
C LYS A 435 -20.78 27.25 -12.52
N GLU A 436 -21.91 27.69 -13.07
CA GLU A 436 -22.29 29.11 -12.98
C GLU A 436 -22.53 29.50 -11.51
N TYR A 437 -22.33 30.79 -11.21
CA TYR A 437 -22.41 31.27 -9.84
C TYR A 437 -23.82 31.12 -9.29
N LEU A 438 -23.92 30.63 -8.06
CA LEU A 438 -25.20 30.50 -7.39
C LEU A 438 -25.72 31.87 -6.98
N THR A 439 -27.00 32.11 -7.20
CA THR A 439 -27.65 33.39 -6.92
C THR A 439 -28.78 33.22 -5.91
N GLU A 440 -29.21 34.30 -5.26
CA GLU A 440 -30.46 34.28 -4.48
C GLU A 440 -31.68 34.04 -5.37
N SER A 441 -31.61 34.51 -6.62
CA SER A 441 -32.61 34.28 -7.66
C SER A 441 -31.96 33.52 -8.84
N GLY A 442 -32.18 32.21 -8.91
CA GLY A 442 -31.65 31.35 -9.97
C GLY A 442 -32.76 30.69 -10.78
N ASP A 443 -32.35 29.94 -11.81
CA ASP A 443 -33.24 29.05 -12.54
C ASP A 443 -33.21 27.62 -11.98
N LEU A 444 -34.25 26.88 -12.34
CA LEU A 444 -34.39 25.45 -12.06
C LEU A 444 -34.66 24.70 -13.36
N PHE A 445 -33.92 23.64 -13.58
CA PHE A 445 -33.94 22.82 -14.78
C PHE A 445 -34.36 21.40 -14.42
N ILE A 446 -35.09 20.76 -15.34
CA ILE A 446 -35.47 19.36 -15.21
C ILE A 446 -35.12 18.60 -16.49
N TYR A 447 -34.52 17.42 -16.35
CA TYR A 447 -34.08 16.63 -17.49
C TYR A 447 -33.90 15.14 -17.15
N PRO A 448 -33.89 14.23 -18.13
CA PRO A 448 -34.42 14.45 -19.48
C PRO A 448 -35.93 14.71 -19.41
N ASN A 449 -36.44 15.55 -20.29
CA ASN A 449 -37.88 15.80 -20.41
C ASN A 449 -38.22 15.82 -21.91
N PRO A 450 -38.83 14.75 -22.47
CA PRO A 450 -39.48 13.63 -21.76
C PRO A 450 -38.51 12.71 -21.00
N THR A 451 -38.98 12.09 -19.91
CA THR A 451 -38.22 11.14 -19.09
C THR A 451 -38.74 9.70 -19.26
N ASN A 452 -37.85 8.73 -19.09
CA ASN A 452 -38.21 7.33 -18.94
C ASN A 452 -38.25 6.93 -17.44
N ASN A 453 -37.14 6.45 -16.86
CA ASN A 453 -37.15 5.92 -15.49
C ASN A 453 -36.68 6.92 -14.44
N THR A 454 -36.08 8.03 -14.84
CA THR A 454 -35.48 8.97 -13.91
C THR A 454 -35.51 10.39 -14.46
N LEU A 455 -36.02 11.31 -13.65
CA LEU A 455 -35.92 12.75 -13.87
C LEU A 455 -34.89 13.34 -12.88
N TYR A 456 -34.09 14.27 -13.35
CA TYR A 456 -33.14 15.04 -12.55
C TYR A 456 -33.62 16.48 -12.43
N ILE A 457 -33.40 17.06 -11.26
CA ILE A 457 -33.65 18.47 -10.97
C ILE A 457 -32.31 19.14 -10.68
N GLU A 458 -31.94 20.15 -11.46
CA GLU A 458 -30.81 21.04 -11.19
C GLU A 458 -31.30 22.46 -10.92
N HIS A 459 -30.56 23.21 -10.14
CA HIS A 459 -30.91 24.60 -9.86
C HIS A 459 -29.67 25.47 -9.64
N GLN A 460 -29.86 26.78 -9.74
CA GLN A 460 -28.81 27.78 -9.51
C GLN A 460 -28.97 28.55 -8.20
N TYR A 461 -29.97 28.20 -7.38
CA TYR A 461 -30.13 28.83 -6.07
C TYR A 461 -29.00 28.49 -5.10
N ILE A 462 -28.52 29.49 -4.35
CA ILE A 462 -27.60 29.29 -3.20
C ILE A 462 -28.21 28.33 -2.18
N LYS A 463 -29.52 28.43 -1.97
CA LYS A 463 -30.23 27.65 -0.96
C LYS A 463 -30.68 26.29 -1.51
N PRO A 464 -30.71 25.25 -0.66
CA PRO A 464 -31.03 23.90 -1.11
C PRO A 464 -32.53 23.73 -1.44
N ILE A 465 -32.82 22.74 -2.27
CA ILE A 465 -34.17 22.16 -2.39
C ILE A 465 -34.50 21.46 -1.07
N THR A 466 -35.63 21.82 -0.48
CA THR A 466 -36.12 21.30 0.81
C THR A 466 -37.26 20.29 0.68
N SER A 467 -38.01 20.35 -0.43
CA SER A 467 -39.07 19.40 -0.74
C SER A 467 -39.45 19.41 -2.21
N TYR A 468 -40.13 18.35 -2.66
CA TYR A 468 -40.88 18.37 -3.90
C TYR A 468 -42.19 17.58 -3.80
N GLU A 469 -43.14 17.96 -4.64
CA GLU A 469 -44.44 17.33 -4.78
C GLU A 469 -44.73 17.03 -6.24
N LEU A 470 -45.24 15.84 -6.51
CA LEU A 470 -45.59 15.37 -7.83
C LEU A 470 -47.10 15.23 -7.96
N TYR A 471 -47.67 15.83 -9.01
CA TYR A 471 -49.11 15.79 -9.31
C TYR A 471 -49.38 15.24 -10.71
N ASN A 472 -50.48 14.52 -10.87
CA ASN A 472 -50.97 14.12 -12.20
C ASN A 472 -51.71 15.27 -12.92
N GLN A 473 -52.16 15.04 -14.16
CA GLN A 473 -52.90 16.03 -14.96
C GLN A 473 -54.24 16.48 -14.35
N LEU A 474 -54.83 15.68 -13.47
CA LEU A 474 -56.06 16.01 -12.75
C LEU A 474 -55.81 16.84 -11.48
N GLY A 475 -54.53 17.15 -11.18
CA GLY A 475 -54.14 17.88 -9.98
C GLY A 475 -54.14 17.03 -8.70
N GLN A 476 -54.18 15.70 -8.81
CA GLN A 476 -54.08 14.80 -7.66
C GLN A 476 -52.60 14.61 -7.28
N LEU A 477 -52.30 14.72 -5.99
CA LEU A 477 -50.97 14.49 -5.43
C LEU A 477 -50.63 12.99 -5.51
N ILE A 478 -49.47 12.67 -6.09
CA ILE A 478 -48.96 11.31 -6.25
C ILE A 478 -47.89 11.03 -5.19
N LEU A 479 -46.93 11.94 -5.05
CA LEU A 479 -45.77 11.78 -4.18
C LEU A 479 -45.43 13.14 -3.56
N ARG A 480 -45.09 13.13 -2.27
CA ARG A 480 -44.49 14.26 -1.57
C ARG A 480 -43.24 13.77 -0.87
N VAL A 481 -42.13 14.47 -1.09
CA VAL A 481 -40.86 14.24 -0.40
C VAL A 481 -40.48 15.53 0.31
N ASN A 482 -40.27 15.45 1.62
CA ASN A 482 -39.92 16.56 2.49
C ASN A 482 -38.53 16.35 3.12
N ASN A 483 -38.05 17.35 3.85
CA ASN A 483 -36.79 17.31 4.61
C ASN A 483 -35.57 16.97 3.73
N LEU A 484 -35.61 17.43 2.48
CA LEU A 484 -34.46 17.37 1.60
C LEU A 484 -33.45 18.45 1.98
N ASN A 485 -32.20 18.20 1.64
CA ASN A 485 -31.13 19.18 1.73
C ASN A 485 -30.24 19.06 0.49
N VAL A 486 -30.84 19.26 -0.70
CA VAL A 486 -30.15 19.10 -1.98
C VAL A 486 -29.68 20.46 -2.47
N SER A 487 -28.38 20.70 -2.45
CA SER A 487 -27.78 21.92 -2.98
C SER A 487 -27.69 21.90 -4.52
N ALA A 488 -27.50 23.07 -5.12
CA ALA A 488 -27.31 23.26 -6.57
C ALA A 488 -26.13 22.46 -7.18
N TYR A 489 -25.24 21.95 -6.34
CA TYR A 489 -24.07 21.19 -6.76
C TYR A 489 -24.38 19.73 -7.15
N GLU A 490 -25.46 19.14 -6.62
CA GLU A 490 -25.89 17.79 -6.99
C GLU A 490 -27.31 17.81 -7.55
N PRO A 491 -27.56 17.17 -8.71
CA PRO A 491 -28.91 17.04 -9.23
C PRO A 491 -29.74 16.15 -8.31
N LEU A 492 -30.94 16.61 -7.95
CA LEU A 492 -31.90 15.77 -7.23
C LEU A 492 -32.52 14.76 -8.20
N LYS A 493 -32.29 13.47 -7.93
CA LYS A 493 -32.87 12.35 -8.67
C LYS A 493 -34.30 12.08 -8.20
N VAL A 494 -35.24 12.06 -9.14
CA VAL A 494 -36.65 11.68 -8.94
C VAL A 494 -36.89 10.38 -9.71
N ASN A 495 -37.26 9.31 -8.98
CA ASN A 495 -37.65 8.05 -9.61
C ASN A 495 -39.03 8.22 -10.27
N THR A 496 -39.12 7.89 -11.56
CA THR A 496 -40.36 7.97 -12.36
C THR A 496 -40.78 6.62 -12.93
N GLU A 497 -40.12 5.53 -12.55
CA GLU A 497 -40.35 4.18 -13.09
C GLU A 497 -41.79 3.70 -12.89
N ASP A 498 -42.36 3.93 -11.69
CA ASP A 498 -43.72 3.50 -11.36
C ASP A 498 -44.82 4.44 -11.90
N LEU A 499 -44.45 5.51 -12.62
CA LEU A 499 -45.42 6.44 -13.19
C LEU A 499 -45.89 5.95 -14.56
N SER A 500 -47.21 5.96 -14.78
CA SER A 500 -47.78 5.74 -16.12
C SER A 500 -47.35 6.84 -17.09
N ALA A 501 -47.27 6.54 -18.39
CA ALA A 501 -47.00 7.54 -19.41
C ALA A 501 -48.04 8.70 -19.36
N GLY A 502 -47.56 9.94 -19.40
CA GLY A 502 -48.40 11.11 -19.22
C GLY A 502 -47.64 12.36 -18.80
N THR A 503 -48.35 13.48 -18.63
CA THR A 503 -47.76 14.74 -18.15
C THR A 503 -47.93 14.86 -16.64
N TYR A 504 -46.89 15.30 -15.96
CA TYR A 504 -46.89 15.52 -14.52
C TYR A 504 -46.47 16.95 -14.19
N LEU A 505 -46.99 17.47 -13.09
CA LEU A 505 -46.59 18.74 -12.51
C LEU A 505 -45.73 18.47 -11.28
N LEU A 506 -44.56 19.08 -11.24
CA LEU A 506 -43.60 19.02 -10.16
C LEU A 506 -43.56 20.39 -9.47
N LYS A 507 -43.90 20.43 -8.19
CA LYS A 507 -43.72 21.62 -7.33
C LYS A 507 -42.50 21.39 -6.47
N ILE A 508 -41.55 22.31 -6.47
CA ILE A 508 -40.26 22.16 -5.83
C ILE A 508 -40.06 23.34 -4.90
N SER A 509 -39.80 23.08 -3.62
CA SER A 509 -39.51 24.13 -2.65
C SER A 509 -38.01 24.36 -2.57
N VAL A 510 -37.59 25.60 -2.82
CA VAL A 510 -36.23 26.07 -2.60
C VAL A 510 -36.32 27.24 -1.63
N ASN A 511 -35.98 26.98 -0.37
CA ASN A 511 -36.08 27.94 0.74
C ASN A 511 -37.42 28.70 0.74
N ASP A 512 -38.53 28.00 0.96
CA ASP A 512 -39.88 28.56 1.05
C ASP A 512 -40.41 29.26 -0.23
N THR A 513 -39.60 29.31 -1.28
CA THR A 513 -40.01 29.74 -2.62
C THR A 513 -40.41 28.52 -3.43
N LEU A 514 -41.60 28.56 -4.02
CA LEU A 514 -42.15 27.43 -4.77
C LEU A 514 -41.90 27.59 -6.27
N GLN A 515 -41.20 26.63 -6.85
CA GLN A 515 -40.95 26.52 -8.29
C GLN A 515 -41.83 25.43 -8.90
N ASN A 516 -42.45 25.71 -10.04
CA ASN A 516 -43.28 24.74 -10.76
C ASN A 516 -42.60 24.32 -12.07
N ARG A 517 -42.55 23.02 -12.35
CA ARG A 517 -42.08 22.47 -13.62
C ARG A 517 -43.03 21.39 -14.11
N ARG A 518 -43.12 21.23 -15.43
CA ARG A 518 -43.91 20.16 -16.06
C ARG A 518 -43.00 19.22 -16.82
N PHE A 519 -43.23 17.93 -16.68
CA PHE A 519 -42.52 16.92 -17.47
C PHE A 519 -43.45 15.88 -18.07
N VAL A 520 -42.97 15.20 -19.09
CA VAL A 520 -43.67 14.10 -19.77
C VAL A 520 -42.94 12.79 -19.46
N LYS A 521 -43.64 11.82 -18.87
CA LYS A 521 -43.19 10.43 -18.75
C LYS A 521 -43.57 9.70 -20.04
N ILE A 522 -42.58 9.07 -20.66
CA ILE A 522 -42.74 8.15 -21.79
C ILE A 522 -42.44 6.72 -21.32
N ASN A 523 -42.97 5.72 -22.03
CA ASN A 523 -42.84 4.31 -21.67
C ASN A 523 -41.40 3.82 -21.54
#